data_AF-A0A151QVF8-F1
#
_entry.id   AF-A0A151QVF8-F1
#
_cell.length_a   1.000
_cell.length_b   1.000
_cell.length_c   1.000
_cell.angle_alpha   90.00
_cell.angle_beta   90.00
_cell.angle_gamma   90.00
#
_symmetry.space_group_name_H-M   'P 1'
#
loop_
_entity.id
_entity.type
_entity.pdbx_description
1 polymer ?
#
loop_
_entity_poly.entity_id
_entity_poly.type
_entity_poly.pdbx_seq_one_letter_code
_entity_poly.pdbx_strand_id
1 'polypeptide(L)'
;MEKLNPLLFLSVIVLLLHVPNSITISSRETTHETFLQCLRSHTSPQDQVSNIVYAQTNASYASILGAYVRNARFNTLSTPKPLLIVTPFSEHQVQATVVCAKSIGLQLKIRSGGHDFEGASYVSQVPFAILDMFNFQNVNVDVQNEVAVIQAGASLGQVYYRIWEKSEVHAFAAGACPTIGVGGHLSGGGYGNIIRKYGLTIDHVVDAKIVDVRVNKIKSDYVETPISKDGLKWISKKMIELGNTELIFIPYGGKMNEVPSDATPFPHRAGNLYKIQYNVSWLEPGADAEKNLMGQIRKLYSYMTPFVSKNPRRAFLNYRDLDIGINSHGKDNFEDGKVFGIKYFDKNFERLVKVKTAIDPDNFFWNEQSIPKLPAIKQQVENLTEKRQICLFI
;
A
#
# COMPACT_ATOMS: atom_id res chain seq x y z
N MET A 1 -57.39 -51.18 36.67
CA MET A 1 -57.36 -52.32 35.74
C MET A 1 -57.29 -51.72 34.35
N GLU A 2 -56.27 -51.84 33.50
CA GLU A 2 -55.00 -52.57 33.52
C GLU A 2 -54.02 -51.83 32.58
N LYS A 3 -52.78 -51.69 33.06
CA LYS A 3 -51.47 -51.82 32.42
C LYS A 3 -51.17 -51.17 31.05
N LEU A 4 -50.36 -50.11 31.19
CA LEU A 4 -49.27 -49.67 30.31
C LEU A 4 -48.38 -50.83 29.81
N ASN A 5 -47.94 -50.78 28.55
CA ASN A 5 -46.80 -51.57 28.04
C ASN A 5 -45.78 -50.61 27.37
N PRO A 6 -44.54 -50.48 27.88
CA PRO A 6 -43.56 -49.50 27.41
C PRO A 6 -42.47 -50.20 26.58
N LEU A 7 -42.62 -50.26 25.26
CA LEU A 7 -41.56 -50.72 24.35
C LEU A 7 -41.89 -50.28 22.92
N LEU A 8 -41.59 -49.01 22.62
CA LEU A 8 -41.41 -48.46 21.27
C LEU A 8 -40.79 -47.06 21.40
N PHE A 9 -39.65 -47.00 22.11
CA PHE A 9 -38.68 -45.92 22.00
C PHE A 9 -37.48 -46.47 21.21
N LEU A 10 -36.91 -45.62 20.36
CA LEU A 10 -35.81 -45.85 19.40
C LEU A 10 -36.19 -46.42 18.03
N SER A 11 -36.56 -45.52 17.11
CA SER A 11 -36.04 -45.52 15.73
C SER A 11 -36.46 -44.28 14.94
N VAL A 12 -36.26 -43.08 15.49
CA VAL A 12 -36.12 -41.88 14.65
C VAL A 12 -34.62 -41.74 14.33
N ILE A 13 -34.15 -42.58 13.42
CA ILE A 13 -32.83 -42.40 12.81
C ILE A 13 -32.93 -41.17 11.90
N VAL A 14 -32.21 -40.16 12.34
CA VAL A 14 -31.88 -38.92 11.65
C VAL A 14 -31.37 -39.23 10.23
N LEU A 15 -32.24 -39.07 9.23
CA LEU A 15 -31.82 -38.91 7.83
C LEU A 15 -31.41 -37.46 7.60
N LEU A 16 -30.31 -37.06 8.24
CA LEU A 16 -29.47 -35.96 7.76
C LEU A 16 -28.73 -36.52 6.54
N LEU A 17 -29.33 -36.38 5.36
CA LEU A 17 -28.63 -36.58 4.11
C LEU A 17 -27.37 -35.72 4.14
N HIS A 18 -26.23 -36.41 4.18
CA HIS A 18 -24.91 -35.84 4.01
C HIS A 18 -24.87 -35.06 2.69
N VAL A 19 -24.92 -33.73 2.77
CA VAL A 19 -24.34 -32.89 1.74
C VAL A 19 -22.83 -33.11 1.86
N PRO A 20 -22.13 -33.64 0.84
CA PRO A 20 -20.68 -33.72 0.89
C PRO A 20 -20.16 -32.30 1.01
N ASN A 21 -19.45 -32.03 2.10
CA ASN A 21 -18.73 -30.79 2.30
C ASN A 21 -17.47 -30.82 1.41
N SER A 22 -17.69 -30.77 0.10
CA SER A 22 -16.67 -30.79 -0.94
C SER A 22 -16.81 -29.54 -1.80
N ILE A 23 -16.67 -28.36 -1.19
CA ILE A 23 -16.69 -27.07 -1.93
C ILE A 23 -15.34 -26.33 -1.87
N THR A 24 -14.34 -26.82 -1.12
CA THR A 24 -13.09 -26.06 -0.94
C THR A 24 -12.07 -26.20 -2.08
N ILE A 25 -12.15 -27.25 -2.90
CA ILE A 25 -11.26 -27.42 -4.07
C ILE A 25 -11.78 -26.65 -5.29
N SER A 26 -13.11 -26.66 -5.50
CA SER A 26 -13.76 -26.03 -6.65
C SER A 26 -13.62 -24.50 -6.69
N SER A 27 -13.59 -23.81 -5.53
CA SER A 27 -13.50 -22.34 -5.46
C SER A 27 -12.08 -21.78 -5.72
N ARG A 28 -11.03 -22.58 -5.52
CA ARG A 28 -9.63 -22.14 -5.71
C ARG A 28 -9.16 -22.26 -7.15
N GLU A 29 -9.45 -23.39 -7.81
CA GLU A 29 -9.18 -23.55 -9.25
C GLU A 29 -9.98 -22.54 -10.08
N THR A 30 -11.23 -22.26 -9.68
CA THR A 30 -12.04 -21.23 -10.34
C THR A 30 -11.49 -19.82 -10.17
N THR A 31 -10.87 -19.48 -9.03
CA THR A 31 -10.25 -18.15 -8.83
C THR A 31 -9.05 -17.93 -9.77
N HIS A 32 -8.17 -18.93 -9.88
CA HIS A 32 -7.01 -18.87 -10.78
C HIS A 32 -7.43 -18.72 -12.24
N GLU A 33 -8.33 -19.58 -12.72
CA GLU A 33 -8.78 -19.54 -14.12
C GLU A 33 -9.55 -18.26 -14.45
N THR A 34 -10.43 -17.80 -13.55
CA THR A 34 -11.17 -16.54 -13.76
C THR A 34 -10.20 -15.35 -13.82
N PHE A 35 -9.20 -15.33 -12.93
CA PHE A 35 -8.18 -14.28 -12.93
C PHE A 35 -7.34 -14.31 -14.21
N LEU A 36 -6.87 -15.50 -14.63
CA LEU A 36 -6.11 -15.66 -15.88
C LEU A 36 -6.92 -15.23 -17.10
N GLN A 37 -8.19 -15.61 -17.17
CA GLN A 37 -9.06 -15.23 -18.28
C GLN A 37 -9.24 -13.72 -18.36
N CYS A 38 -9.47 -13.04 -17.23
CA CYS A 38 -9.50 -11.59 -17.19
C CYS A 38 -8.16 -10.98 -17.60
N LEU A 39 -7.04 -11.55 -17.14
CA LEU A 39 -5.71 -10.99 -17.42
C LEU A 39 -5.37 -11.12 -18.91
N ARG A 40 -5.73 -12.24 -19.55
CA ARG A 40 -5.63 -12.45 -21.01
C ARG A 40 -6.45 -11.42 -21.81
N SER A 41 -7.62 -11.01 -21.33
CA SER A 41 -8.44 -10.02 -22.05
C SER A 41 -7.90 -8.59 -21.94
N HIS A 42 -6.99 -8.32 -20.99
CA HIS A 42 -6.48 -6.98 -20.70
C HIS A 42 -4.96 -6.82 -20.96
N THR A 43 -4.29 -7.85 -21.49
CA THR A 43 -2.84 -7.81 -21.76
C THR A 43 -2.51 -8.38 -23.13
N SER A 44 -1.40 -7.89 -23.69
CA SER A 44 -0.82 -8.40 -24.93
C SER A 44 0.70 -8.52 -24.76
N PRO A 45 1.34 -9.64 -25.16
CA PRO A 45 0.71 -10.80 -25.82
C PRO A 45 0.04 -11.77 -24.80
N GLN A 46 -1.06 -12.38 -25.21
CA GLN A 46 -1.98 -13.13 -24.32
C GLN A 46 -1.43 -14.49 -23.86
N ASP A 47 -0.53 -15.07 -24.64
CA ASP A 47 0.10 -16.38 -24.43
C ASP A 47 1.11 -16.40 -23.28
N GLN A 48 1.61 -15.23 -22.87
CA GLN A 48 2.61 -15.12 -21.79
C GLN A 48 2.01 -14.91 -20.40
N VAL A 49 0.68 -14.76 -20.30
CA VAL A 49 -0.02 -14.41 -19.07
C VAL A 49 0.09 -15.51 -17.99
N SER A 50 0.08 -16.79 -18.38
CA SER A 50 0.27 -17.90 -17.45
C SER A 50 1.67 -17.94 -16.83
N ASN A 51 2.66 -17.36 -17.50
CA ASN A 51 4.05 -17.38 -17.03
C ASN A 51 4.30 -16.37 -15.91
N ILE A 52 3.36 -15.45 -15.67
CA ILE A 52 3.48 -14.41 -14.65
C ILE A 52 2.50 -14.60 -13.49
N VAL A 53 1.66 -15.63 -13.50
CA VAL A 53 0.68 -15.92 -12.44
C VAL A 53 0.97 -17.28 -11.82
N TYR A 54 1.20 -17.31 -10.52
CA TYR A 54 1.52 -18.51 -9.77
C TYR A 54 0.44 -18.76 -8.71
N ALA A 55 -0.34 -19.82 -8.90
CA ALA A 55 -1.20 -20.41 -7.88
C ALA A 55 -0.41 -21.38 -6.99
N GLN A 56 -0.99 -21.79 -5.86
CA GLN A 56 -0.36 -22.72 -4.91
C GLN A 56 -0.01 -24.09 -5.51
N THR A 57 -0.65 -24.47 -6.62
CA THR A 57 -0.38 -25.71 -7.36
C THR A 57 0.87 -25.63 -8.25
N ASN A 58 1.37 -24.43 -8.57
CA ASN A 58 2.58 -24.27 -9.37
C ASN A 58 3.83 -24.66 -8.56
N ALA A 59 4.74 -25.43 -9.17
CA ALA A 59 5.97 -25.88 -8.53
C ALA A 59 6.87 -24.72 -8.03
N SER A 60 6.86 -23.58 -8.72
CA SER A 60 7.65 -22.39 -8.37
C SER A 60 6.99 -21.49 -7.31
N TYR A 61 5.74 -21.76 -6.92
CA TYR A 61 5.00 -20.87 -6.01
C TYR A 61 5.72 -20.64 -4.68
N ALA A 62 6.20 -21.71 -4.04
CA ALA A 62 6.83 -21.63 -2.73
C ALA A 62 8.16 -20.84 -2.76
N SER A 63 8.98 -21.05 -3.80
CA SER A 63 10.25 -20.34 -3.96
C SER A 63 10.05 -18.86 -4.26
N ILE A 64 9.09 -18.52 -5.13
CA ILE A 64 8.75 -17.13 -5.46
C ILE A 64 8.18 -16.40 -4.24
N LEU A 65 7.29 -17.06 -3.47
CA LEU A 65 6.78 -16.48 -2.24
C LEU A 65 7.92 -16.21 -1.25
N GLY A 66 8.74 -17.22 -0.98
CA GLY A 66 9.81 -17.19 0.02
C GLY A 66 10.95 -16.23 -0.28
N ALA A 67 11.25 -15.94 -1.55
CA ALA A 67 12.38 -15.09 -1.97
C ALA A 67 12.37 -13.68 -1.35
N TYR A 68 11.17 -13.16 -1.02
CA TYR A 68 10.97 -11.81 -0.49
C TYR A 68 10.17 -11.79 0.82
N VAL A 69 10.09 -12.90 1.56
CA VAL A 69 9.64 -12.87 2.96
C VAL A 69 10.84 -12.52 3.85
N ARG A 70 10.91 -11.27 4.31
CA ARG A 70 12.08 -10.78 5.08
C ARG A 70 11.94 -10.94 6.59
N ASN A 71 10.72 -11.07 7.11
CA ASN A 71 10.48 -11.32 8.51
C ASN A 71 10.04 -12.78 8.71
N ALA A 72 10.92 -13.58 9.32
CA ALA A 72 10.73 -15.02 9.53
C ALA A 72 9.50 -15.36 10.38
N ARG A 73 9.00 -14.42 11.20
CA ARG A 73 7.74 -14.56 11.94
C ARG A 73 6.56 -14.91 11.03
N PHE A 74 6.60 -14.44 9.79
CA PHE A 74 5.56 -14.67 8.78
C PHE A 74 5.92 -15.78 7.79
N ASN A 75 7.00 -16.53 8.04
CA ASN A 75 7.40 -17.68 7.23
C ASN A 75 7.10 -19.01 7.94
N THR A 76 5.88 -19.15 8.45
CA THR A 76 5.42 -20.35 9.15
C THR A 76 4.34 -21.08 8.36
N LEU A 77 4.09 -22.35 8.69
CA LEU A 77 3.01 -23.15 8.10
C LEU A 77 1.63 -22.55 8.39
N SER A 78 1.45 -21.92 9.56
CA SER A 78 0.19 -21.29 9.98
C SER A 78 -0.05 -19.91 9.38
N THR A 79 0.99 -19.24 8.85
CA THR A 79 0.82 -17.93 8.23
C THR A 79 -0.05 -18.06 6.97
N PRO A 80 -1.14 -17.28 6.82
CA PRO A 80 -1.95 -17.29 5.61
C PRO A 80 -1.12 -17.05 4.35
N LYS A 81 -1.45 -17.77 3.27
CA LYS A 81 -0.73 -17.74 1.98
C LYS A 81 -1.63 -17.15 0.90
N PRO A 82 -1.07 -16.36 -0.05
CA PRO A 82 -1.88 -15.80 -1.13
C PRO A 82 -2.48 -16.90 -2.00
N LEU A 83 -3.64 -16.65 -2.59
CA LEU A 83 -4.19 -17.53 -3.62
C LEU A 83 -3.33 -17.48 -4.89
N LEU A 84 -2.83 -16.29 -5.23
CA LEU A 84 -2.08 -16.01 -6.45
C LEU A 84 -0.88 -15.09 -6.17
N ILE A 85 0.21 -15.29 -6.89
CA ILE A 85 1.32 -14.33 -6.98
C ILE A 85 1.44 -13.91 -8.45
N VAL A 86 1.43 -12.61 -8.71
CA VAL A 86 1.55 -12.05 -10.06
C VAL A 86 2.86 -11.27 -10.19
N THR A 87 3.68 -11.61 -11.18
CA THR A 87 5.04 -11.06 -11.36
C THR A 87 5.17 -10.34 -12.71
N PRO A 88 4.57 -9.15 -12.87
CA PRO A 88 4.53 -8.46 -14.15
C PRO A 88 5.92 -8.05 -14.64
N PHE A 89 6.10 -8.02 -15.96
CA PHE A 89 7.27 -7.47 -16.65
C PHE A 89 6.97 -6.13 -17.35
N SER A 90 5.70 -5.72 -17.40
CA SER A 90 5.28 -4.47 -18.05
C SER A 90 4.18 -3.77 -17.27
N GLU A 91 4.10 -2.44 -17.42
CA GLU A 91 3.13 -1.60 -16.73
C GLU A 91 1.69 -1.99 -17.08
N HIS A 92 1.45 -2.45 -18.32
CA HIS A 92 0.13 -2.93 -18.74
C HIS A 92 -0.30 -4.18 -17.95
N GLN A 93 0.63 -5.08 -17.62
CA GLN A 93 0.33 -6.24 -16.76
C GLN A 93 0.03 -5.82 -15.33
N VAL A 94 0.66 -4.74 -14.82
CA VAL A 94 0.32 -4.15 -13.52
C VAL A 94 -1.12 -3.61 -13.53
N GLN A 95 -1.47 -2.82 -14.53
CA GLN A 95 -2.82 -2.26 -14.71
C GLN A 95 -3.87 -3.37 -14.81
N ALA A 96 -3.64 -4.36 -15.67
CA ALA A 96 -4.55 -5.48 -15.84
C ALA A 96 -4.69 -6.32 -14.56
N THR A 97 -3.61 -6.50 -13.79
CA THR A 97 -3.67 -7.17 -12.48
C THR A 97 -4.60 -6.44 -11.51
N VAL A 98 -4.50 -5.10 -11.43
CA VAL A 98 -5.37 -4.27 -10.59
C VAL A 98 -6.84 -4.42 -11.03
N VAL A 99 -7.11 -4.30 -12.33
CA VAL A 99 -8.45 -4.44 -12.90
C VAL A 99 -9.04 -5.82 -12.59
N CYS A 100 -8.27 -6.88 -12.83
CA CYS A 100 -8.75 -8.24 -12.66
C CYS A 100 -8.95 -8.61 -11.19
N ALA A 101 -8.04 -8.23 -10.31
CA ALA A 101 -8.20 -8.42 -8.86
C ALA A 101 -9.48 -7.72 -8.35
N LYS A 102 -9.73 -6.48 -8.81
CA LYS A 102 -10.96 -5.75 -8.48
C LYS A 102 -12.21 -6.48 -9.00
N SER A 103 -12.19 -6.93 -10.26
CA SER A 103 -13.35 -7.56 -10.90
C SER A 103 -13.85 -8.83 -10.19
N ILE A 104 -12.93 -9.57 -9.54
CA ILE A 104 -13.26 -10.80 -8.82
C ILE A 104 -13.30 -10.62 -7.29
N GLY A 105 -13.16 -9.38 -6.80
CA GLY A 105 -13.18 -9.08 -5.36
C GLY A 105 -12.00 -9.65 -4.58
N LEU A 106 -10.85 -9.91 -5.23
CA LEU A 106 -9.66 -10.45 -4.59
C LEU A 106 -8.81 -9.31 -4.02
N GLN A 107 -8.48 -9.37 -2.74
CA GLN A 107 -7.62 -8.35 -2.13
C GLN A 107 -6.23 -8.40 -2.76
N LEU A 108 -5.69 -7.23 -3.11
CA LEU A 108 -4.35 -7.11 -3.67
C LEU A 108 -3.36 -6.58 -2.63
N LYS A 109 -2.31 -7.35 -2.33
CA LYS A 109 -1.15 -6.90 -1.54
C LYS A 109 0.01 -6.63 -2.49
N ILE A 110 0.64 -5.48 -2.39
CA ILE A 110 1.72 -5.06 -3.30
C ILE A 110 3.06 -5.29 -2.63
N ARG A 111 3.96 -6.03 -3.29
CA ARG A 111 5.29 -6.35 -2.77
C ARG A 111 6.36 -5.79 -3.69
N SER A 112 7.32 -5.09 -3.07
CA SER A 112 8.59 -4.68 -3.69
C SER A 112 9.71 -5.50 -3.04
N GLY A 113 10.46 -4.94 -2.09
CA GLY A 113 11.55 -5.66 -1.40
C GLY A 113 11.12 -6.59 -0.24
N GLY A 114 9.85 -6.56 0.16
CA GLY A 114 9.29 -7.43 1.22
C GLY A 114 9.71 -7.08 2.66
N HIS A 115 10.18 -5.86 2.89
CA HIS A 115 10.68 -5.38 4.19
C HIS A 115 9.59 -4.83 5.14
N ASP A 116 8.31 -5.07 4.86
CA ASP A 116 7.24 -4.66 5.79
C ASP A 116 7.38 -5.45 7.11
N PHE A 117 7.48 -4.73 8.22
CA PHE A 117 7.78 -5.29 9.55
C PHE A 117 6.66 -6.22 10.07
N GLU A 118 5.44 -6.02 9.57
CA GLU A 118 4.23 -6.75 9.94
C GLU A 118 3.74 -7.65 8.80
N GLY A 119 4.57 -7.87 7.78
CA GLY A 119 4.26 -8.74 6.66
C GLY A 119 3.09 -8.25 5.80
N ALA A 120 2.69 -6.99 5.92
CA ALA A 120 1.48 -6.46 5.28
C ALA A 120 1.54 -6.47 3.74
N SER A 121 2.73 -6.69 3.15
CA SER A 121 2.92 -6.85 1.70
C SER A 121 2.74 -8.30 1.20
N TYR A 122 2.63 -9.29 2.09
CA TYR A 122 2.54 -10.70 1.73
C TYR A 122 1.68 -11.57 2.66
N VAL A 123 1.00 -10.96 3.65
CA VAL A 123 0.07 -11.64 4.56
C VAL A 123 -1.26 -10.90 4.58
N SER A 124 -2.36 -11.66 4.59
CA SER A 124 -3.71 -11.17 4.86
C SER A 124 -4.55 -12.24 5.54
N GLN A 125 -5.56 -11.82 6.30
CA GLN A 125 -6.55 -12.71 6.92
C GLN A 125 -7.73 -13.03 5.99
N VAL A 126 -7.88 -12.33 4.87
CA VAL A 126 -8.88 -12.60 3.82
C VAL A 126 -8.21 -13.16 2.57
N PRO A 127 -8.95 -13.84 1.67
CA PRO A 127 -8.40 -14.27 0.38
C PRO A 127 -7.73 -13.12 -0.37
N PHE A 128 -6.48 -13.32 -0.78
CA PHE A 128 -5.67 -12.25 -1.38
C PHE A 128 -4.72 -12.77 -2.45
N ALA A 129 -4.26 -11.87 -3.32
CA ALA A 129 -3.15 -12.06 -4.24
C ALA A 129 -2.00 -11.11 -3.90
N ILE A 130 -0.78 -11.51 -4.25
CA ILE A 130 0.39 -10.62 -4.25
C ILE A 130 0.63 -10.13 -5.66
N LEU A 131 0.74 -8.81 -5.84
CA LEU A 131 1.36 -8.18 -6.99
C LEU A 131 2.82 -7.91 -6.65
N ASP A 132 3.71 -8.73 -7.20
CA ASP A 132 5.13 -8.71 -6.89
C ASP A 132 5.93 -7.96 -7.96
N MET A 133 6.49 -6.83 -7.58
CA MET A 133 7.16 -5.90 -8.48
C MET A 133 8.61 -6.28 -8.74
N PHE A 134 9.11 -7.44 -8.29
CA PHE A 134 10.54 -7.77 -8.38
C PHE A 134 11.13 -7.77 -9.80
N ASN A 135 10.34 -7.82 -10.88
CA ASN A 135 10.85 -7.69 -12.26
C ASN A 135 11.06 -6.22 -12.70
N PHE A 136 10.53 -5.26 -11.95
CA PHE A 136 10.64 -3.82 -12.22
C PHE A 136 11.87 -3.23 -11.52
N GLN A 137 13.07 -3.61 -11.95
CA GLN A 137 14.34 -3.23 -11.30
C GLN A 137 15.18 -2.20 -12.06
N ASN A 138 14.68 -1.65 -13.16
CA ASN A 138 15.48 -0.71 -13.95
C ASN A 138 15.78 0.57 -13.15
N VAL A 139 17.02 1.04 -13.25
CA VAL A 139 17.52 2.28 -12.66
C VAL A 139 18.31 3.01 -13.73
N ASN A 140 17.74 4.10 -14.24
CA ASN A 140 18.40 4.95 -15.22
C ASN A 140 18.81 6.26 -14.55
N VAL A 141 20.10 6.59 -14.60
CA VAL A 141 20.68 7.76 -13.92
C VAL A 141 21.17 8.74 -14.96
N ASP A 142 20.66 9.97 -14.88
CA ASP A 142 21.09 11.12 -15.63
C ASP A 142 21.87 12.06 -14.70
N VAL A 143 23.19 11.99 -14.77
CA VAL A 143 24.09 12.80 -13.94
C VAL A 143 24.07 14.27 -14.35
N GLN A 144 23.81 14.58 -15.63
CA GLN A 144 23.82 15.97 -16.10
C GLN A 144 22.65 16.76 -15.51
N ASN A 145 21.50 16.11 -15.40
CA ASN A 145 20.28 16.69 -14.85
C ASN A 145 20.06 16.34 -13.37
N GLU A 146 20.99 15.61 -12.74
CA GLU A 146 20.90 15.12 -11.35
C GLU A 146 19.60 14.36 -11.02
N VAL A 147 19.07 13.59 -11.98
CA VAL A 147 17.82 12.84 -11.84
C VAL A 147 18.03 11.35 -12.11
N ALA A 148 17.33 10.50 -11.37
CA ALA A 148 17.28 9.06 -11.64
C ALA A 148 15.83 8.56 -11.75
N VAL A 149 15.55 7.80 -12.81
CA VAL A 149 14.27 7.09 -12.99
C VAL A 149 14.44 5.67 -12.45
N ILE A 150 13.77 5.37 -11.34
CA ILE A 150 13.93 4.13 -10.56
C ILE A 150 12.61 3.38 -10.55
N GLN A 151 12.62 2.13 -11.02
CA GLN A 151 11.44 1.28 -10.98
C GLN A 151 11.17 0.70 -9.57
N ALA A 152 9.90 0.45 -9.27
CA ALA A 152 9.43 0.16 -7.91
C ALA A 152 9.99 -1.14 -7.28
N GLY A 153 10.43 -2.09 -8.10
CA GLY A 153 11.05 -3.36 -7.67
C GLY A 153 12.54 -3.29 -7.40
N ALA A 154 13.21 -2.20 -7.80
CA ALA A 154 14.63 -2.02 -7.54
C ALA A 154 14.91 -1.98 -6.03
N SER A 155 16.06 -2.51 -5.62
CA SER A 155 16.54 -2.41 -4.24
C SER A 155 17.41 -1.16 -4.04
N LEU A 156 17.51 -0.65 -2.82
CA LEU A 156 18.36 0.50 -2.51
C LEU A 156 19.84 0.24 -2.87
N GLY A 157 20.31 -1.00 -2.70
CA GLY A 157 21.66 -1.40 -3.11
C GLY A 157 21.87 -1.25 -4.62
N GLN A 158 20.89 -1.65 -5.44
CA GLN A 158 20.94 -1.43 -6.89
C GLN A 158 20.95 0.06 -7.23
N VAL A 159 20.13 0.87 -6.55
CA VAL A 159 20.10 2.33 -6.76
C VAL A 159 21.46 2.95 -6.45
N TYR A 160 22.03 2.65 -5.28
CA TYR A 160 23.35 3.18 -4.88
C TYR A 160 24.45 2.77 -5.86
N TYR A 161 24.46 1.50 -6.26
CA TYR A 161 25.45 0.99 -7.20
C TYR A 161 25.36 1.69 -8.57
N ARG A 162 24.14 1.87 -9.10
CA ARG A 162 23.91 2.50 -10.42
C ARG A 162 24.24 3.99 -10.43
N ILE A 163 24.04 4.69 -9.32
CA ILE A 163 24.49 6.09 -9.17
C ILE A 163 26.02 6.14 -9.14
N TRP A 164 26.65 5.30 -8.31
CA TRP A 164 28.10 5.24 -8.17
C TRP A 164 28.80 4.89 -9.50
N GLU A 165 28.26 3.95 -10.29
CA GLU A 165 28.77 3.61 -11.63
C GLU A 165 28.79 4.81 -12.59
N LYS A 166 27.95 5.82 -12.36
CA LYS A 166 27.86 7.01 -13.19
C LYS A 166 28.63 8.20 -12.62
N SER A 167 28.79 8.27 -11.30
CA SER A 167 29.52 9.35 -10.65
C SER A 167 29.92 9.02 -9.21
N GLU A 168 31.19 9.26 -8.88
CA GLU A 168 31.74 9.07 -7.54
C GLU A 168 31.36 10.19 -6.55
N VAL A 169 30.75 11.27 -7.04
CA VAL A 169 30.38 12.45 -6.22
C VAL A 169 28.87 12.60 -6.02
N HIS A 170 28.05 11.74 -6.63
CA HIS A 170 26.60 11.74 -6.48
C HIS A 170 26.15 10.66 -5.49
N ALA A 171 25.10 10.97 -4.73
CA ALA A 171 24.47 10.06 -3.78
C ALA A 171 22.97 10.34 -3.70
N PHE A 172 22.23 9.39 -3.14
CA PHE A 172 20.79 9.53 -2.91
C PHE A 172 20.45 9.26 -1.44
N ALA A 173 19.64 10.13 -0.83
CA ALA A 173 19.31 10.06 0.60
C ALA A 173 18.25 8.98 0.88
N ALA A 174 18.67 7.75 1.11
CA ALA A 174 17.79 6.64 1.46
C ALA A 174 18.35 5.73 2.57
N GLY A 175 17.68 4.61 2.84
CA GLY A 175 17.97 3.68 3.94
C GLY A 175 19.29 2.93 3.81
N ALA A 176 19.83 2.51 4.96
CA ALA A 176 21.11 1.82 5.00
C ALA A 176 21.07 0.37 4.49
N CYS A 177 19.93 -0.32 4.64
CA CYS A 177 19.83 -1.74 4.25
C CYS A 177 19.67 -1.88 2.73
N PRO A 178 20.61 -2.55 2.03
CA PRO A 178 20.63 -2.56 0.57
C PRO A 178 19.48 -3.37 -0.05
N THR A 179 18.91 -4.33 0.67
CA THR A 179 17.84 -5.21 0.16
C THR A 179 16.44 -4.60 0.30
N ILE A 180 16.32 -3.40 0.88
CA ILE A 180 15.05 -2.68 0.94
C ILE A 180 14.62 -2.31 -0.49
N GLY A 181 13.36 -2.57 -0.83
CA GLY A 181 12.79 -2.20 -2.12
C GLY A 181 12.31 -0.75 -2.14
N VAL A 182 12.57 -0.07 -3.26
CA VAL A 182 12.29 1.35 -3.47
C VAL A 182 10.80 1.67 -3.29
N GLY A 183 9.90 0.84 -3.85
CA GLY A 183 8.46 1.12 -3.83
C GLY A 183 7.88 1.34 -2.44
N GLY A 184 8.24 0.49 -1.48
CA GLY A 184 7.82 0.65 -0.08
C GLY A 184 8.61 1.73 0.66
N HIS A 185 9.91 1.85 0.39
CA HIS A 185 10.78 2.78 1.11
C HIS A 185 10.42 4.25 0.88
N LEU A 186 10.29 4.64 -0.40
CA LEU A 186 10.01 6.01 -0.82
C LEU A 186 8.61 6.43 -0.37
N SER A 187 7.61 5.57 -0.59
CA SER A 187 6.20 5.88 -0.29
C SER A 187 5.93 6.10 1.21
N GLY A 188 6.72 5.49 2.10
CA GLY A 188 6.62 5.73 3.54
C GLY A 188 7.65 6.73 4.11
N GLY A 189 8.30 7.50 3.25
CA GLY A 189 9.22 8.58 3.62
C GLY A 189 10.68 8.24 3.34
N GLY A 190 11.17 7.14 3.93
CA GLY A 190 12.55 6.66 3.75
C GLY A 190 13.61 7.51 4.47
N TYR A 191 14.40 6.90 5.35
CA TYR A 191 15.49 7.59 6.05
C TYR A 191 16.75 6.73 6.08
N GLY A 192 17.90 7.38 6.17
CA GLY A 192 19.18 6.72 6.42
C GLY A 192 20.26 7.68 6.87
N ASN A 193 21.52 7.33 6.61
CA ASN A 193 22.68 7.91 7.30
C ASN A 193 22.92 9.40 6.99
N ILE A 194 22.51 9.86 5.81
CA ILE A 194 22.72 11.25 5.36
C ILE A 194 21.49 12.15 5.56
N ILE A 195 20.49 11.69 6.31
CA ILE A 195 19.26 12.45 6.59
C ILE A 195 19.51 13.81 7.22
N ARG A 196 20.53 13.94 8.08
CA ARG A 196 20.83 15.21 8.76
C ARG A 196 21.30 16.30 7.80
N LYS A 197 21.85 15.92 6.65
CA LYS A 197 22.34 16.86 5.63
C LYS A 197 21.30 17.10 4.54
N TYR A 198 20.58 16.06 4.12
CA TYR A 198 19.74 16.11 2.93
C TYR A 198 18.24 15.84 3.17
N GLY A 199 17.81 15.42 4.37
CA GLY A 199 16.40 15.08 4.61
C GLY A 199 16.01 13.64 4.25
N LEU A 200 14.71 13.37 4.16
CA LEU A 200 14.16 12.04 3.85
C LEU A 200 14.24 11.74 2.36
N THR A 201 14.07 10.48 2.00
CA THR A 201 14.02 10.06 0.59
C THR A 201 12.87 10.73 -0.17
N ILE A 202 11.69 10.81 0.44
CA ILE A 202 10.50 11.41 -0.16
C ILE A 202 10.66 12.91 -0.43
N ASP A 203 11.57 13.58 0.28
CA ASP A 203 11.86 15.00 0.07
C ASP A 203 12.62 15.23 -1.26
N HIS A 204 13.14 14.17 -1.89
CA HIS A 204 13.88 14.19 -3.17
C HIS A 204 13.14 13.51 -4.33
N VAL A 205 11.87 13.15 -4.17
CA VAL A 205 11.06 12.58 -5.25
C VAL A 205 10.42 13.71 -6.03
N VAL A 206 10.82 13.87 -7.30
CA VAL A 206 10.33 14.95 -8.18
C VAL A 206 9.12 14.54 -9.03
N ASP A 207 8.98 13.24 -9.32
CA ASP A 207 7.88 12.67 -10.10
C ASP A 207 7.66 11.19 -9.72
N ALA A 208 6.46 10.66 -9.98
CA ALA A 208 6.11 9.28 -9.72
C ALA A 208 5.07 8.75 -10.70
N LYS A 209 5.28 7.51 -11.17
CA LYS A 209 4.30 6.79 -11.97
C LYS A 209 3.49 5.84 -11.10
N ILE A 210 2.17 6.04 -11.05
CA ILE A 210 1.26 5.31 -10.17
C ILE A 210 0.13 4.69 -11.00
N VAL A 211 -0.31 3.48 -10.63
CA VAL A 211 -1.52 2.85 -11.16
C VAL A 211 -2.65 3.07 -10.15
N ASP A 212 -3.69 3.78 -10.56
CA ASP A 212 -4.93 4.00 -9.81
C ASP A 212 -5.92 2.84 -10.06
N VAL A 213 -6.95 2.75 -9.21
CA VAL A 213 -8.13 1.87 -9.36
C VAL A 213 -8.93 2.21 -10.63
N ARG A 214 -8.76 3.42 -11.18
CA ARG A 214 -9.27 3.84 -12.49
C ARG A 214 -8.14 3.90 -13.51
N VAL A 215 -8.44 3.55 -14.76
CA VAL A 215 -7.52 3.73 -15.88
C VAL A 215 -7.52 5.21 -16.27
N ASN A 216 -6.52 5.97 -15.80
CA ASN A 216 -6.35 7.39 -16.10
C ASN A 216 -4.99 7.60 -16.79
N LYS A 217 -4.91 8.53 -17.76
CA LYS A 217 -3.64 8.99 -18.34
C LYS A 217 -3.43 10.45 -17.97
N ILE A 218 -2.43 10.70 -17.13
CA ILE A 218 -2.06 12.04 -16.65
C ILE A 218 -0.88 12.53 -17.50
N LYS A 219 -0.91 13.81 -17.89
CA LYS A 219 0.15 14.51 -18.60
C LYS A 219 0.41 15.83 -17.87
N SER A 220 1.68 16.20 -17.75
CA SER A 220 2.13 17.46 -17.14
C SER A 220 3.08 18.17 -18.11
N ASP A 221 3.08 19.50 -18.05
CA ASP A 221 3.97 20.39 -18.78
C ASP A 221 4.33 21.56 -17.87
N TYR A 222 5.54 22.10 -18.01
CA TYR A 222 5.98 23.30 -17.29
C TYR A 222 5.77 24.55 -18.16
N VAL A 223 5.07 25.54 -17.61
CA VAL A 223 4.80 26.81 -18.30
C VAL A 223 5.92 27.79 -17.98
N GLU A 224 6.90 27.90 -18.89
CA GLU A 224 8.08 28.77 -18.72
C GLU A 224 7.85 30.21 -19.19
N THR A 225 6.82 30.44 -20.01
CA THR A 225 6.42 31.77 -20.48
C THR A 225 4.94 32.04 -20.18
N PRO A 226 4.56 33.28 -19.82
CA PRO A 226 3.17 33.60 -19.52
C PRO A 226 2.23 33.27 -20.68
N ILE A 227 1.18 32.49 -20.40
CA ILE A 227 0.12 32.22 -21.38
C ILE A 227 -0.63 33.54 -21.65
N SER A 228 -0.75 33.92 -22.93
CA SER A 228 -1.47 35.14 -23.32
C SER A 228 -2.97 35.06 -22.98
N LYS A 229 -3.64 36.21 -22.87
CA LYS A 229 -5.09 36.26 -22.63
C LYS A 229 -5.89 35.50 -23.69
N ASP A 230 -5.49 35.59 -24.95
CA ASP A 230 -6.12 34.86 -26.05
C ASP A 230 -5.87 33.34 -25.94
N GLY A 231 -4.69 32.94 -25.48
CA GLY A 231 -4.36 31.55 -25.18
C GLY A 231 -5.26 30.97 -24.07
N LEU A 232 -5.44 31.70 -22.97
CA LEU A 232 -6.34 31.27 -21.87
C LEU A 232 -7.81 31.17 -22.31
N LYS A 233 -8.26 32.11 -23.17
CA LYS A 233 -9.61 32.08 -23.74
C LYS A 233 -9.82 30.87 -24.66
N TRP A 234 -8.80 30.52 -25.46
CA TRP A 234 -8.82 29.33 -26.30
C TRP A 234 -8.86 28.03 -25.46
N ILE A 235 -8.00 27.92 -24.43
CA ILE A 235 -7.97 26.77 -23.51
C ILE A 235 -9.34 26.56 -22.88
N SER A 236 -9.96 27.63 -22.36
CA SER A 236 -11.28 27.57 -21.73
C SER A 236 -12.36 27.03 -22.68
N LYS A 237 -12.36 27.47 -23.94
CA LYS A 237 -13.29 26.97 -24.96
C LYS A 237 -13.03 25.49 -25.28
N LYS A 238 -11.78 25.08 -25.39
CA LYS A 238 -11.42 23.67 -25.65
C LYS A 238 -11.78 22.73 -24.50
N MET A 239 -11.67 23.19 -23.25
CA MET A 239 -12.10 22.39 -22.09
C MET A 239 -13.61 22.11 -22.09
N ILE A 240 -14.43 22.99 -22.68
CA ILE A 240 -15.88 22.75 -22.84
C ILE A 240 -16.16 21.68 -23.91
N GLU A 241 -15.33 21.61 -24.96
CA GLU A 241 -15.45 20.60 -26.02
C GLU A 241 -14.96 19.21 -25.57
N LEU A 242 -14.10 19.14 -24.55
CA LEU A 242 -13.49 17.92 -24.03
C LEU A 242 -14.24 17.41 -22.79
N GLY A 243 -15.01 16.32 -22.92
CA GLY A 243 -15.99 15.91 -21.89
C GLY A 243 -15.43 15.28 -20.61
N ASN A 244 -14.34 14.50 -20.67
CA ASN A 244 -13.79 13.75 -19.52
C ASN A 244 -12.33 14.14 -19.26
N THR A 245 -12.01 15.42 -19.28
CA THR A 245 -10.62 15.92 -19.19
C THR A 245 -10.51 17.00 -18.12
N GLU A 246 -9.50 16.89 -17.25
CA GLU A 246 -9.25 17.81 -16.15
C GLU A 246 -7.95 18.59 -16.43
N LEU A 247 -7.96 19.91 -16.24
CA LEU A 247 -6.79 20.78 -16.40
C LEU A 247 -6.58 21.57 -15.10
N ILE A 248 -5.43 21.37 -14.46
CA ILE A 248 -5.09 21.97 -13.17
C ILE A 248 -3.87 22.87 -13.35
N PHE A 249 -3.98 24.15 -12.98
CA PHE A 249 -2.87 25.08 -12.93
C PHE A 249 -2.24 25.07 -11.53
N ILE A 250 -0.98 24.65 -11.43
CA ILE A 250 -0.21 24.65 -10.18
C ILE A 250 0.88 25.72 -10.30
N PRO A 251 0.77 26.86 -9.61
CA PRO A 251 1.81 27.89 -9.66
C PRO A 251 3.06 27.45 -8.90
N TYR A 252 4.24 27.68 -9.48
CA TYR A 252 5.56 27.40 -8.87
C TYR A 252 6.32 28.70 -8.55
N GLY A 253 6.96 28.74 -7.38
CA GLY A 253 7.77 29.86 -6.89
C GLY A 253 7.64 30.14 -5.38
N GLY A 254 8.48 31.00 -4.83
CA GLY A 254 8.42 31.45 -3.43
C GLY A 254 8.94 30.42 -2.41
N LYS A 255 8.15 30.16 -1.36
CA LYS A 255 8.53 29.50 -0.10
C LYS A 255 8.62 27.96 -0.16
N MET A 256 8.94 27.40 -1.32
CA MET A 256 9.40 26.00 -1.43
C MET A 256 10.74 25.78 -0.69
N ASN A 257 11.44 26.86 -0.32
CA ASN A 257 12.75 26.87 0.35
C ASN A 257 12.73 26.77 1.90
N GLU A 258 11.59 26.66 2.60
CA GLU A 258 11.54 26.78 4.08
C GLU A 258 10.57 25.78 4.76
N VAL A 259 10.59 24.52 4.32
CA VAL A 259 9.57 23.46 4.49
C VAL A 259 9.02 23.25 5.94
N PRO A 260 7.73 23.58 6.20
CA PRO A 260 7.03 23.35 7.48
C PRO A 260 6.55 21.89 7.72
N SER A 261 6.07 21.58 8.93
CA SER A 261 5.64 20.22 9.35
C SER A 261 4.40 19.63 8.66
N ASP A 262 3.70 20.38 7.81
CA ASP A 262 2.59 19.92 6.97
C ASP A 262 2.92 19.85 5.47
N ALA A 263 4.16 20.17 5.09
CA ALA A 263 4.52 20.25 3.68
C ALA A 263 4.52 18.88 2.98
N THR A 264 4.81 17.81 3.71
CA THR A 264 4.62 16.43 3.25
C THR A 264 3.81 15.65 4.28
N PRO A 265 3.23 14.48 3.92
CA PRO A 265 2.54 13.61 4.86
C PRO A 265 3.37 13.24 6.10
N PHE A 266 4.70 13.35 6.06
CA PHE A 266 5.60 13.13 7.18
C PHE A 266 5.77 14.41 8.03
N PRO A 267 5.24 14.46 9.27
CA PRO A 267 5.12 15.72 10.00
C PRO A 267 6.26 16.02 10.98
N HIS A 268 7.20 15.10 11.19
CA HIS A 268 8.21 15.23 12.24
C HIS A 268 9.40 16.10 11.80
N ARG A 269 9.19 17.43 11.83
CA ARG A 269 10.21 18.44 11.50
C ARG A 269 10.79 19.08 12.77
N ALA A 270 10.81 20.40 12.92
CA ALA A 270 11.42 21.10 14.06
C ALA A 270 10.86 20.66 15.44
N GLY A 271 11.73 20.54 16.46
CA GLY A 271 11.36 20.19 17.85
C GLY A 271 11.56 18.73 18.25
N ASN A 272 11.99 17.85 17.35
CA ASN A 272 12.32 16.45 17.66
C ASN A 272 13.84 16.28 17.84
N LEU A 273 14.31 15.84 19.01
CA LEU A 273 15.75 15.72 19.31
C LEU A 273 16.42 14.53 18.58
N TYR A 274 15.75 13.38 18.51
CA TYR A 274 16.16 12.18 17.78
C TYR A 274 14.99 11.19 17.70
N LYS A 275 15.02 10.26 16.74
CA LYS A 275 14.06 9.15 16.62
C LYS A 275 14.65 7.90 17.25
N ILE A 276 13.91 7.22 18.12
CA ILE A 276 14.30 5.93 18.70
C ILE A 276 13.55 4.83 17.95
N GLN A 277 14.25 3.76 17.57
CA GLN A 277 13.67 2.52 17.10
C GLN A 277 13.86 1.46 18.18
N TYR A 278 12.81 0.69 18.47
CA TYR A 278 12.91 -0.50 19.31
C TYR A 278 12.82 -1.71 18.38
N ASN A 279 13.80 -2.60 18.47
CA ASN A 279 13.85 -3.81 17.66
C ASN A 279 14.14 -4.99 18.57
N VAL A 280 13.45 -6.10 18.34
CA VAL A 280 13.77 -7.40 18.95
C VAL A 280 13.86 -8.39 17.80
N SER A 281 15.01 -9.07 17.70
CA SER A 281 15.28 -10.08 16.67
C SER A 281 15.63 -11.39 17.36
N TRP A 282 15.16 -12.51 16.83
CA TRP A 282 15.40 -13.83 17.41
C TRP A 282 15.51 -14.92 16.34
N LEU A 283 16.22 -15.99 16.69
CA LEU A 283 16.46 -17.15 15.81
C LEU A 283 15.62 -18.37 16.22
N GLU A 284 15.18 -18.45 17.46
CA GLU A 284 14.42 -19.58 17.99
C GLU A 284 12.99 -19.63 17.39
N PRO A 285 12.63 -20.67 16.62
CA PRO A 285 11.29 -20.79 16.09
C PRO A 285 10.31 -21.25 17.18
N GLY A 286 9.09 -20.72 17.19
CA GLY A 286 8.02 -21.21 18.06
C GLY A 286 7.14 -20.11 18.65
N ALA A 287 5.88 -20.45 18.91
CA ALA A 287 4.88 -19.51 19.42
C ALA A 287 5.22 -18.97 20.81
N ASP A 288 5.90 -19.76 21.65
CA ASP A 288 6.30 -19.34 23.00
C ASP A 288 7.44 -18.31 22.98
N ALA A 289 8.45 -18.53 22.14
CA ALA A 289 9.53 -17.57 21.92
C ALA A 289 8.99 -16.25 21.35
N GLU A 290 8.11 -16.31 20.35
CA GLU A 290 7.41 -15.14 19.79
C GLU A 290 6.60 -14.40 20.86
N LYS A 291 5.77 -15.11 21.63
CA LYS A 291 4.93 -14.51 22.68
C LYS A 291 5.76 -13.82 23.75
N ASN A 292 6.85 -14.44 24.20
CA ASN A 292 7.76 -13.88 25.21
C ASN A 292 8.41 -12.59 24.69
N LEU A 293 9.01 -12.62 23.50
CA LEU A 293 9.75 -11.50 22.93
C LEU A 293 8.84 -10.34 22.52
N MET A 294 7.67 -10.62 21.96
CA MET A 294 6.61 -9.62 21.75
C MET A 294 6.17 -8.99 23.08
N GLY A 295 6.08 -9.79 24.16
CA GLY A 295 5.84 -9.27 25.50
C GLY A 295 6.94 -8.32 25.98
N GLN A 296 8.21 -8.62 25.69
CA GLN A 296 9.35 -7.78 26.09
C GLN A 296 9.37 -6.43 25.35
N ILE A 297 9.19 -6.41 24.03
CA ILE A 297 9.16 -5.15 23.27
C ILE A 297 7.98 -4.27 23.69
N ARG A 298 6.81 -4.86 23.97
CA ARG A 298 5.64 -4.14 24.50
C ARG A 298 5.90 -3.55 25.88
N LYS A 299 6.57 -4.29 26.78
CA LYS A 299 6.98 -3.80 28.11
C LYS A 299 7.95 -2.62 27.98
N LEU A 300 8.99 -2.74 27.15
CA LEU A 300 9.94 -1.66 26.91
C LEU A 300 9.25 -0.43 26.30
N TYR A 301 8.40 -0.61 25.29
CA TYR A 301 7.62 0.46 24.69
C TYR A 301 6.73 1.15 25.73
N SER A 302 6.07 0.40 26.60
CA SER A 302 5.26 0.93 27.70
C SER A 302 6.10 1.73 28.70
N TYR A 303 7.28 1.22 29.08
CA TYR A 303 8.21 1.90 29.98
C TYR A 303 8.70 3.25 29.42
N MET A 304 8.84 3.38 28.10
CA MET A 304 9.30 4.60 27.45
C MET A 304 8.25 5.71 27.35
N THR A 305 6.98 5.43 27.68
CA THR A 305 5.85 6.37 27.58
C THR A 305 6.10 7.77 28.18
N PRO A 306 6.66 7.92 29.40
CA PRO A 306 6.83 9.25 29.99
C PRO A 306 7.92 10.08 29.31
N PHE A 307 8.83 9.47 28.54
CA PHE A 307 10.03 10.10 27.96
C PHE A 307 9.92 10.46 26.48
N VAL A 308 8.89 9.97 25.79
CA VAL A 308 8.69 10.20 24.34
C VAL A 308 7.56 11.19 24.07
N SER A 309 7.30 11.49 22.80
CA SER A 309 6.21 12.37 22.38
C SER A 309 4.85 11.95 22.98
N LYS A 310 4.03 12.94 23.34
CA LYS A 310 2.68 12.77 23.89
C LYS A 310 1.68 13.56 23.04
N ASN A 311 0.45 13.05 22.94
CA ASN A 311 -0.69 13.71 22.28
C ASN A 311 -0.47 14.13 20.81
N PRO A 312 -0.32 13.18 19.86
CA PRO A 312 -0.29 11.72 20.05
C PRO A 312 1.12 11.20 20.33
N ARG A 313 1.22 9.94 20.78
CA ARG A 313 2.50 9.23 20.77
C ARG A 313 2.86 8.89 19.32
N ARG A 314 3.82 9.64 18.76
CA ARG A 314 4.19 9.62 17.35
C ARG A 314 4.87 8.30 16.96
N ALA A 315 4.63 7.86 15.73
CA ALA A 315 5.14 6.63 15.15
C ALA A 315 5.57 6.87 13.69
N PHE A 316 6.40 5.99 13.14
CA PHE A 316 6.90 6.13 11.77
C PHE A 316 6.39 5.00 10.88
N LEU A 317 5.71 5.35 9.77
CA LEU A 317 4.99 4.39 8.92
C LEU A 317 5.86 3.24 8.40
N ASN A 318 7.11 3.51 8.00
CA ASN A 318 8.01 2.47 7.49
C ASN A 318 8.41 1.45 8.57
N TYR A 319 8.16 1.75 9.86
CA TYR A 319 8.25 0.83 10.98
C TYR A 319 6.84 0.48 11.44
N ARG A 320 6.13 -0.20 10.54
CA ARG A 320 4.75 -0.62 10.78
C ARG A 320 4.67 -1.39 12.09
N ASP A 321 3.72 -1.00 12.92
CA ASP A 321 3.46 -1.57 14.24
C ASP A 321 1.94 -1.76 14.35
N LEU A 322 1.45 -3.01 14.34
CA LEU A 322 0.01 -3.26 14.45
C LEU A 322 -0.51 -3.00 15.88
N ASP A 323 0.35 -2.94 16.90
CA ASP A 323 -0.05 -2.72 18.30
C ASP A 323 -0.55 -1.28 18.55
N ILE A 324 -0.22 -0.31 17.67
CA ILE A 324 -0.72 1.06 17.82
C ILE A 324 -2.16 1.28 17.32
N GLY A 325 -2.78 0.25 16.74
CA GLY A 325 -4.16 0.23 16.26
C GLY A 325 -4.27 -0.38 14.86
N ILE A 326 -5.38 -1.07 14.58
CA ILE A 326 -5.69 -1.63 13.26
C ILE A 326 -7.09 -1.21 12.84
N ASN A 327 -7.34 -1.28 11.54
CA ASN A 327 -8.65 -1.06 10.96
C ASN A 327 -9.48 -2.34 11.01
N SER A 328 -10.69 -2.27 11.56
CA SER A 328 -11.63 -3.40 11.52
C SER A 328 -12.24 -3.63 10.14
N HIS A 329 -12.15 -2.63 9.25
CA HIS A 329 -12.83 -2.55 7.96
C HIS A 329 -14.37 -2.70 8.05
N GLY A 330 -14.93 -2.44 9.24
CA GLY A 330 -16.35 -2.41 9.51
C GLY A 330 -16.97 -1.00 9.38
N LYS A 331 -18.08 -0.76 10.09
CA LYS A 331 -18.79 0.53 10.07
C LYS A 331 -17.94 1.69 10.62
N ASP A 332 -16.98 1.40 11.50
CA ASP A 332 -16.16 2.38 12.21
C ASP A 332 -14.76 2.57 11.58
N ASN A 333 -14.58 2.13 10.32
CA ASN A 333 -13.31 2.16 9.57
C ASN A 333 -12.57 3.52 9.64
N PHE A 334 -13.29 4.65 9.60
CA PHE A 334 -12.67 5.98 9.74
C PHE A 334 -12.13 6.24 11.15
N GLU A 335 -12.88 5.90 12.20
CA GLU A 335 -12.47 6.15 13.59
C GLU A 335 -11.35 5.19 14.02
N ASP A 336 -11.41 3.92 13.61
CA ASP A 336 -10.31 2.97 13.77
C ASP A 336 -9.04 3.48 13.08
N GLY A 337 -9.20 3.93 11.83
CA GLY A 337 -8.11 4.50 11.03
C GLY A 337 -7.48 5.74 11.66
N LYS A 338 -8.28 6.56 12.34
CA LYS A 338 -7.82 7.78 13.02
C LYS A 338 -6.88 7.47 14.18
N VAL A 339 -7.08 6.37 14.91
CA VAL A 339 -6.26 5.99 16.08
C VAL A 339 -4.78 5.84 15.73
N PHE A 340 -4.46 5.09 14.68
CA PHE A 340 -3.08 4.94 14.22
C PHE A 340 -2.67 6.05 13.23
N GLY A 341 -3.63 6.58 12.46
CA GLY A 341 -3.38 7.60 11.44
C GLY A 341 -2.78 8.88 12.01
N ILE A 342 -3.31 9.40 13.12
CA ILE A 342 -2.74 10.60 13.76
C ILE A 342 -1.35 10.34 14.38
N LYS A 343 -1.03 9.09 14.74
CA LYS A 343 0.30 8.73 15.27
C LYS A 343 1.35 8.77 14.16
N TYR A 344 0.99 8.32 12.95
CA TYR A 344 1.88 8.35 11.78
C TYR A 344 1.95 9.73 11.09
N PHE A 345 0.82 10.43 10.99
CA PHE A 345 0.69 11.59 10.09
C PHE A 345 0.28 12.89 10.79
N ASP A 346 -0.01 12.87 12.10
CA ASP A 346 -0.45 14.03 12.87
C ASP A 346 -1.63 14.74 12.15
N LYS A 347 -1.64 16.08 12.08
CA LYS A 347 -2.61 16.89 11.33
C LYS A 347 -2.78 16.52 9.85
N ASN A 348 -1.79 15.88 9.21
CA ASN A 348 -1.87 15.53 7.79
C ASN A 348 -2.82 14.37 7.52
N PHE A 349 -3.22 13.61 8.55
CA PHE A 349 -4.14 12.48 8.42
C PHE A 349 -5.44 12.87 7.70
N GLU A 350 -6.05 14.01 8.07
CA GLU A 350 -7.33 14.40 7.47
C GLU A 350 -7.21 14.70 5.97
N ARG A 351 -6.12 15.35 5.56
CA ARG A 351 -5.82 15.59 4.13
C ARG A 351 -5.63 14.27 3.38
N LEU A 352 -4.95 13.30 3.99
CA LEU A 352 -4.76 11.97 3.40
C LEU A 352 -6.09 11.23 3.22
N VAL A 353 -7.01 11.29 4.18
CA VAL A 353 -8.35 10.69 4.06
C VAL A 353 -9.14 11.33 2.92
N LYS A 354 -9.06 12.65 2.74
CA LYS A 354 -9.70 13.35 1.61
C LYS A 354 -9.15 12.86 0.26
N VAL A 355 -7.82 12.82 0.13
CA VAL A 355 -7.16 12.30 -1.08
C VAL A 355 -7.57 10.85 -1.35
N LYS A 356 -7.50 9.98 -0.33
CA LYS A 356 -7.92 8.57 -0.40
C LYS A 356 -9.35 8.44 -0.90
N THR A 357 -10.26 9.25 -0.37
CA THR A 357 -11.68 9.23 -0.75
C THR A 357 -11.88 9.62 -2.22
N ALA A 358 -11.08 10.57 -2.72
CA ALA A 358 -11.17 11.04 -4.10
C ALA A 358 -10.57 10.04 -5.11
N ILE A 359 -9.43 9.42 -4.79
CA ILE A 359 -8.70 8.56 -5.72
C ILE A 359 -9.18 7.10 -5.67
N ASP A 360 -9.53 6.59 -4.49
CA ASP A 360 -9.97 5.21 -4.26
C ASP A 360 -11.29 5.18 -3.45
N PRO A 361 -12.41 5.61 -4.05
CA PRO A 361 -13.71 5.72 -3.36
C PRO A 361 -14.30 4.38 -2.91
N ASP A 362 -13.91 3.29 -3.60
CA ASP A 362 -14.30 1.92 -3.29
C ASP A 362 -13.42 1.30 -2.20
N ASN A 363 -12.35 1.98 -1.80
CA ASN A 363 -11.34 1.51 -0.87
C ASN A 363 -10.73 0.16 -1.30
N PHE A 364 -10.44 0.00 -2.59
CA PHE A 364 -9.85 -1.21 -3.16
C PHE A 364 -8.43 -1.47 -2.65
N PHE A 365 -7.61 -0.43 -2.54
CA PHE A 365 -6.25 -0.55 -1.99
C PHE A 365 -6.29 -0.42 -0.48
N TRP A 366 -6.38 -1.55 0.22
CA TRP A 366 -6.47 -1.56 1.68
C TRP A 366 -5.60 -2.65 2.32
N ASN A 367 -5.17 -2.35 3.54
CA ASN A 367 -4.55 -3.26 4.50
C ASN A 367 -4.95 -2.84 5.92
N GLU A 368 -4.43 -3.57 6.90
CA GLU A 368 -4.75 -3.49 8.33
C GLU A 368 -4.51 -2.08 8.93
N GLN A 369 -3.69 -1.23 8.27
CA GLN A 369 -3.42 0.15 8.67
C GLN A 369 -3.44 1.12 7.47
N SER A 370 -4.29 0.84 6.48
CA SER A 370 -4.48 1.73 5.33
C SER A 370 -5.26 2.98 5.72
N ILE A 371 -5.01 4.10 5.02
CA ILE A 371 -5.79 5.33 5.20
C ILE A 371 -7.26 5.01 4.90
N PRO A 372 -8.20 5.29 5.82
CA PRO A 372 -9.61 5.04 5.58
C PRO A 372 -10.20 6.09 4.62
N LYS A 373 -11.36 5.80 4.05
CA LYS A 373 -12.16 6.81 3.35
C LYS A 373 -13.04 7.60 4.32
N LEU A 374 -13.48 8.78 3.91
CA LEU A 374 -14.47 9.55 4.66
C LEU A 374 -15.78 8.76 4.78
N PRO A 375 -16.47 8.81 5.94
CA PRO A 375 -17.83 8.28 6.08
C PRO A 375 -18.78 8.94 5.07
N ALA A 376 -19.74 8.19 4.51
CA ALA A 376 -20.67 8.67 3.49
C ALA A 376 -21.42 9.96 3.90
N ILE A 377 -21.77 10.10 5.19
CA ILE A 377 -22.42 11.29 5.75
C ILE A 377 -21.51 12.52 5.63
N LYS A 378 -20.21 12.39 5.90
CA LYS A 378 -19.25 13.51 5.77
C LYS A 378 -19.02 13.88 4.30
N GLN A 379 -19.01 12.90 3.39
CA GLN A 379 -18.90 13.16 1.95
C GLN A 379 -20.09 13.97 1.40
N GLN A 380 -21.31 13.68 1.86
CA GLN A 380 -22.51 14.44 1.47
C GLN A 380 -22.45 15.90 1.97
N VAL A 381 -21.96 16.12 3.18
CA VAL A 381 -21.79 17.47 3.74
C VAL A 381 -20.73 18.25 2.96
N GLU A 382 -19.57 17.65 2.65
CA GLU A 382 -18.53 18.33 1.86
C GLU A 382 -19.04 18.68 0.44
N ASN A 383 -19.72 17.77 -0.24
CA ASN A 383 -20.32 18.03 -1.56
C ASN A 383 -21.40 19.14 -1.53
N LEU A 384 -22.17 19.25 -0.45
CA LEU A 384 -23.14 20.33 -0.26
C LEU A 384 -22.47 21.68 0.03
N THR A 385 -21.31 21.66 0.69
CA THR A 385 -20.54 22.87 1.02
C THR A 385 -19.87 23.44 -0.23
N GLU A 386 -19.31 22.57 -1.09
CA GLU A 386 -18.74 22.93 -2.38
C GLU A 386 -19.80 23.51 -3.34
N LYS A 387 -20.98 22.88 -3.41
CA LYS A 387 -22.12 23.41 -4.19
C LYS A 387 -22.65 24.75 -3.69
N ARG A 388 -22.64 24.99 -2.37
CA ARG A 388 -23.03 26.30 -1.79
C ARG A 388 -21.99 27.38 -2.05
N GLN A 389 -20.71 27.04 -2.11
CA GLN A 389 -19.66 27.97 -2.51
C GLN A 389 -19.84 28.40 -3.97
N ILE A 390 -20.20 27.48 -4.87
CA ILE A 390 -20.52 27.80 -6.26
C ILE A 390 -21.74 28.73 -6.37
N CYS A 391 -22.78 28.54 -5.56
CA CYS A 391 -23.97 29.41 -5.57
C CYS A 391 -23.75 30.80 -4.94
N LEU A 392 -22.66 31.04 -4.20
CA LEU A 392 -22.31 32.36 -3.67
C LEU A 392 -21.50 33.22 -4.66
N PHE A 393 -21.11 32.65 -5.81
CA PHE A 393 -20.37 33.34 -6.88
C PHE A 393 -21.15 33.43 -8.21
N ILE A 394 -22.47 33.19 -8.20
CA ILE A 394 -23.37 33.45 -9.33
C ILE A 394 -24.16 34.73 -9.07
#